data_AF-A0A953UBY2-F1
#
_entry.id   AF-A0A953UBY2-F1
#
_cell.length_a   1.000
_cell.length_b   1.000
_cell.length_c   1.000
_cell.angle_alpha   90.00
_cell.angle_beta   90.00
_cell.angle_gamma   90.00
#
_symmetry.space_group_name_H-M   'P 1'
#
loop_
_entity.id
_entity.type
_entity.pdbx_description
1 polymer ?
#
loop_
_entity_poly.entity_id
_entity_poly.type
_entity_poly.pdbx_seq_one_letter_code
_entity_poly.pdbx_strand_id
1 'polypeptide(L)'
;MLEDSRNTGIRGVLFGLLVWIAMLGVSLDSAHAQAPASRPAPAPAKRAAASPSTRVEANLAQLMRGILYPSSNVIFAAQSQDPASVAPASVPATATDPLASTYGKWTAVENSALAIAEAANLLTIPGRKCANGRPVPLQNTDWAKFVQELREAGRASYKAAQSKNQDNIVEAAGTLTEACSNCHDKYREKPNLADRCQ
;
A
#
# COMPACT_ATOMS: atom_id res chain seq x y z
N MET A 1 56.80 19.86 -29.15
CA MET A 1 57.20 21.27 -29.01
C MET A 1 56.13 21.93 -28.14
N LEU A 2 56.46 22.17 -26.86
CA LEU A 2 55.89 23.14 -25.89
C LEU A 2 54.38 22.98 -25.56
N GLU A 3 53.90 22.48 -24.42
CA GLU A 3 54.18 22.72 -22.98
C GLU A 3 53.62 24.06 -22.44
N ASP A 4 52.49 23.99 -21.73
CA ASP A 4 52.08 24.87 -20.61
C ASP A 4 50.82 24.23 -19.93
N SER A 5 50.94 23.41 -18.88
CA SER A 5 51.10 23.72 -17.45
C SER A 5 50.02 24.65 -16.85
N ARG A 6 49.13 24.08 -16.02
CA ARG A 6 48.99 24.44 -14.60
C ARG A 6 48.02 23.53 -13.85
N ASN A 7 48.64 22.57 -13.17
CA ASN A 7 48.27 21.98 -11.89
C ASN A 7 47.99 23.13 -10.88
N THR A 8 47.13 23.05 -9.85
CA THR A 8 47.40 22.38 -8.57
C THR A 8 46.22 22.65 -7.62
N GLY A 9 45.83 21.68 -6.80
CA GLY A 9 44.86 21.87 -5.72
C GLY A 9 44.74 20.65 -4.80
N ILE A 10 45.87 20.26 -4.21
CA ILE A 10 46.07 19.10 -3.33
C ILE A 10 45.78 19.49 -1.86
N ARG A 11 45.01 18.63 -1.17
CA ARG A 11 45.02 18.24 0.27
C ARG A 11 44.87 19.32 1.37
N GLY A 12 44.11 18.94 2.42
CA GLY A 12 44.24 19.56 3.73
C GLY A 12 43.24 19.05 4.77
N VAL A 13 43.52 17.88 5.37
CA VAL A 13 43.02 17.51 6.71
C VAL A 13 43.65 18.47 7.71
N LEU A 14 42.89 19.06 8.66
CA LEU A 14 43.39 19.36 10.01
C LEU A 14 42.30 19.84 10.99
N PHE A 15 42.35 19.20 12.15
CA PHE A 15 41.77 19.51 13.46
C PHE A 15 41.81 21.00 13.85
N GLY A 16 40.78 21.47 14.56
CA GLY A 16 40.79 22.75 15.27
C GLY A 16 39.96 22.67 16.56
N LEU A 17 40.61 22.25 17.65
CA LEU A 17 40.12 22.46 19.03
C LEU A 17 40.17 23.95 19.34
N LEU A 18 39.04 24.55 19.75
CA LEU A 18 39.00 25.90 20.30
C LEU A 18 38.61 25.86 21.77
N VAL A 19 39.66 26.10 22.56
CA VAL A 19 39.72 26.32 24.01
C VAL A 19 39.01 27.63 24.35
N TRP A 20 38.03 27.60 25.25
CA TRP A 20 37.47 28.80 25.87
C TRP A 20 38.13 29.03 27.23
N ILE A 21 38.77 30.20 27.36
CA ILE A 21 39.52 30.66 28.52
C ILE A 21 38.55 31.14 29.62
N ALA A 22 38.76 30.63 30.82
CA ALA A 22 38.01 30.96 32.04
C ALA A 22 38.43 32.32 32.62
N MET A 23 37.45 33.14 33.02
CA MET A 23 37.68 34.29 33.90
C MET A 23 37.66 33.83 35.36
N LEU A 24 38.76 34.08 36.08
CA LEU A 24 38.87 33.91 37.53
C LEU A 24 38.14 35.05 38.26
N GLY A 25 37.06 34.70 38.96
CA GLY A 25 36.50 35.50 40.04
C GLY A 25 36.78 34.81 41.37
N VAL A 26 37.59 35.44 42.22
CA VAL A 26 37.85 35.00 43.61
C VAL A 26 36.65 35.41 44.46
N SER A 27 36.06 34.47 45.22
CA SER A 27 35.20 34.77 46.36
C SER A 27 35.13 33.58 47.33
N LEU A 28 35.84 33.74 48.44
CA LEU A 28 35.50 33.38 49.84
C LEU A 28 34.79 32.04 50.12
N ASP A 29 35.56 31.14 50.73
CA ASP A 29 35.10 29.94 51.44
C ASP A 29 34.02 30.26 52.48
N SER A 30 32.85 29.65 52.33
CA SER A 30 31.83 29.53 53.37
C SER A 30 31.50 28.05 53.53
N ALA A 31 32.09 27.42 54.55
CA ALA A 31 31.78 26.05 54.95
C ALA A 31 30.28 25.92 55.26
N HIS A 32 29.52 25.35 54.33
CA HIS A 32 28.14 24.93 54.55
C HIS A 32 28.11 23.41 54.73
N ALA A 33 27.60 22.96 55.86
CA ALA A 33 27.31 21.55 56.11
C ALA A 33 26.26 21.04 55.09
N GLN A 34 26.63 20.08 54.25
CA GLN A 34 25.69 19.40 53.35
C GLN A 34 24.69 18.56 54.16
N ALA A 35 23.42 18.92 54.09
CA ALA A 35 22.32 18.03 54.50
C ALA A 35 22.21 16.84 53.50
N PRO A 36 21.78 15.65 53.95
CA PRO A 36 21.68 14.48 53.09
C PRO A 36 20.61 14.69 52.02
N ALA A 37 21.00 14.49 50.76
CA ALA A 37 20.11 14.65 49.61
C ALA A 37 19.01 13.58 49.60
N SER A 38 17.76 14.01 49.60
CA SER A 38 16.59 13.17 49.35
C SER A 38 16.66 12.58 47.93
N ARG A 39 16.49 11.26 47.78
CA ARG A 39 16.39 10.61 46.46
C ARG A 39 15.23 11.20 45.65
N PRO A 40 15.41 11.53 44.36
CA PRO A 40 14.32 12.01 43.54
C PRO A 40 13.32 10.88 43.28
N ALA A 41 12.03 11.20 43.39
CA ALA A 41 10.94 10.28 43.07
C ALA A 41 11.02 9.86 41.58
N PRO A 42 10.60 8.62 41.23
CA PRO A 42 10.60 8.19 39.84
C PRO A 42 9.62 9.05 39.03
N ALA A 43 10.07 9.55 37.88
CA ALA A 43 9.22 10.28 36.95
C ALA A 43 8.05 9.38 36.49
N PRO A 44 6.84 9.92 36.32
CA PRO A 44 5.71 9.15 35.83
C PRO A 44 6.01 8.60 34.43
N ALA A 45 5.80 7.30 34.26
CA ALA A 45 6.01 6.64 32.98
C ALA A 45 5.13 7.30 31.90
N LYS A 46 5.76 7.84 30.85
CA LYS A 46 5.04 8.32 29.66
C LYS A 46 4.28 7.14 29.07
N ARG A 47 2.95 7.18 29.11
CA ARG A 47 2.08 6.20 28.46
C ARG A 47 2.44 6.18 26.97
N ALA A 48 2.94 5.05 26.47
CA ALA A 48 3.17 4.87 25.05
C ALA A 48 1.87 5.18 24.31
N ALA A 49 1.91 6.10 23.35
CA ALA A 49 0.78 6.37 22.49
C ALA A 49 0.42 5.06 21.76
N ALA A 50 -0.83 4.63 21.89
CA ALA A 50 -1.30 3.47 21.15
C ALA A 50 -1.15 3.76 19.65
N SER A 51 -0.50 2.87 18.91
CA SER A 51 -0.45 2.95 17.45
C SER A 51 -1.89 3.04 16.91
N PRO A 52 -2.17 3.95 15.95
CA PRO A 52 -3.50 4.03 15.36
C PRO A 52 -3.86 2.66 14.77
N SER A 53 -4.98 2.09 15.21
CA SER A 53 -5.49 0.85 14.64
C SER A 53 -5.93 1.12 13.20
N THR A 54 -5.60 0.19 12.29
CA THR A 54 -6.06 0.26 10.91
C THR A 54 -7.59 0.28 10.90
N ARG A 55 -8.18 1.40 10.48
CA ARG A 55 -9.63 1.57 10.41
C ARG A 55 -10.18 0.89 9.16
N VAL A 56 -11.31 0.21 9.30
CA VAL A 56 -12.08 -0.34 8.19
C VAL A 56 -13.28 0.56 7.90
N GLU A 57 -13.29 1.21 6.74
CA GLU A 57 -14.37 2.12 6.34
C GLU A 57 -15.55 1.42 5.66
N ALA A 58 -15.27 0.33 4.94
CA ALA A 58 -16.23 -0.37 4.11
C ALA A 58 -16.48 -1.80 4.63
N ASN A 59 -17.72 -2.28 4.58
CA ASN A 59 -17.99 -3.71 4.67
C ASN A 59 -17.42 -4.45 3.44
N LEU A 60 -17.35 -5.77 3.49
CA LEU A 60 -16.77 -6.59 2.42
C LEU A 60 -17.45 -6.34 1.06
N ALA A 61 -18.78 -6.24 1.03
CA ALA A 61 -19.52 -6.03 -0.21
C ALA A 61 -19.29 -4.64 -0.80
N GLN A 62 -19.14 -3.61 0.05
CA GLN A 62 -18.78 -2.25 -0.39
C GLN A 62 -17.37 -2.20 -0.96
N LEU A 63 -16.39 -2.86 -0.31
CA LEU A 63 -15.02 -2.96 -0.83
C LEU A 63 -14.99 -3.67 -2.19
N MET A 64 -15.67 -4.82 -2.30
CA MET A 64 -15.77 -5.56 -3.57
C MET A 64 -16.39 -4.71 -4.67
N ARG A 65 -17.49 -4.01 -4.37
CA ARG A 65 -18.17 -3.13 -5.34
C ARG A 65 -17.34 -1.91 -5.72
N GLY A 66 -16.63 -1.32 -4.77
CA GLY A 66 -15.94 -0.05 -4.96
C GLY A 66 -14.59 -0.15 -5.67
N ILE A 67 -13.92 -1.31 -5.59
CA ILE A 67 -12.57 -1.48 -6.13
C ILE A 67 -12.48 -2.70 -7.04
N LEU A 68 -12.78 -3.89 -6.52
CA LEU A 68 -12.52 -5.14 -7.23
C LEU A 68 -13.40 -5.29 -8.47
N TYR A 69 -14.70 -5.05 -8.34
CA TYR A 69 -15.67 -5.18 -9.44
C TYR A 69 -15.39 -4.24 -10.63
N PRO A 70 -15.24 -2.91 -10.44
CA PRO A 70 -14.93 -2.04 -11.58
C PRO A 70 -13.55 -2.36 -12.19
N SER A 71 -12.56 -2.73 -11.37
CA SER A 71 -11.23 -3.08 -11.87
C SER A 71 -11.23 -4.39 -12.67
N SER A 72 -11.93 -5.42 -12.20
CA SER A 72 -12.05 -6.69 -12.94
C SER A 72 -12.74 -6.50 -14.28
N ASN A 73 -13.76 -5.64 -14.35
CA ASN A 73 -14.47 -5.37 -15.59
C ASN A 73 -13.57 -4.77 -16.67
N VAL A 74 -12.59 -3.93 -16.30
CA VAL A 74 -11.62 -3.37 -17.27
C VAL A 74 -10.72 -4.47 -17.85
N ILE A 75 -10.26 -5.40 -17.01
CA ILE A 75 -9.44 -6.55 -17.44
C ILE A 75 -10.27 -7.47 -18.33
N PHE A 76 -11.51 -7.75 -17.94
CA PHE A 76 -12.39 -8.63 -18.72
C PHE A 76 -12.83 -8.01 -20.04
N ALA A 77 -13.02 -6.69 -20.11
CA ALA A 77 -13.31 -6.00 -21.37
C ALA A 77 -12.16 -6.13 -22.37
N ALA A 78 -10.91 -6.12 -21.90
CA ALA A 78 -9.72 -6.27 -22.75
C ALA A 78 -9.63 -7.64 -23.47
N GLN A 79 -10.44 -8.63 -23.07
CA GLN A 79 -10.54 -9.92 -23.75
C GLN A 79 -11.22 -9.84 -25.12
N SER A 80 -12.17 -8.92 -25.29
CA SER A 80 -13.00 -8.81 -26.49
C SER A 80 -12.89 -7.46 -27.19
N GLN A 81 -12.37 -6.45 -26.50
CA GLN A 81 -12.13 -5.12 -27.04
C GLN A 81 -10.64 -4.81 -26.93
N ASP A 82 -9.98 -4.56 -28.06
CA ASP A 82 -8.59 -4.10 -28.06
C ASP A 82 -8.47 -2.74 -27.35
N PRO A 83 -7.80 -2.65 -26.19
CA PRO A 83 -7.62 -1.38 -25.51
C PRO A 83 -6.88 -0.34 -26.37
N ALA A 84 -6.03 -0.76 -27.32
CA ALA A 84 -5.31 0.17 -28.20
C ALA A 84 -6.26 0.91 -29.16
N SER A 85 -7.39 0.28 -29.51
CA SER A 85 -8.40 0.78 -30.46
C SER A 85 -9.40 1.76 -29.86
N VAL A 86 -9.48 1.86 -28.53
CA VAL A 86 -10.47 2.70 -27.84
C VAL A 86 -10.11 4.17 -28.03
N ALA A 87 -11.08 4.95 -28.55
CA ALA A 87 -10.98 6.40 -28.65
C ALA A 87 -11.18 7.05 -27.26
N PRO A 88 -10.42 8.10 -26.92
CA PRO A 88 -10.68 8.86 -25.70
C PRO A 88 -12.09 9.46 -25.69
N ALA A 89 -12.68 9.59 -24.48
CA ALA A 89 -13.94 10.29 -24.30
C ALA A 89 -13.79 11.79 -24.63
N SER A 90 -14.92 12.48 -24.83
CA SER A 90 -14.92 13.94 -25.07
C SER A 90 -14.32 14.73 -23.91
N VAL A 91 -14.50 14.25 -22.67
CA VAL A 91 -13.88 14.78 -21.46
C VAL A 91 -13.20 13.64 -20.70
N PRO A 92 -11.94 13.28 -21.04
CA PRO A 92 -11.26 12.09 -20.49
C PRO A 92 -11.08 12.10 -18.96
N ALA A 93 -11.10 13.27 -18.33
CA ALA A 93 -10.95 13.39 -16.87
C ALA A 93 -12.16 12.87 -16.08
N THR A 94 -13.33 12.82 -16.71
CA THR A 94 -14.60 12.40 -16.10
C THR A 94 -15.25 11.24 -16.87
N ALA A 95 -14.46 10.51 -17.65
CA ALA A 95 -14.95 9.37 -18.41
C ALA A 95 -15.43 8.26 -17.46
N THR A 96 -16.62 7.72 -17.75
CA THR A 96 -17.18 6.58 -17.01
C THR A 96 -16.64 5.24 -17.48
N ASP A 97 -16.15 5.18 -18.73
CA ASP A 97 -15.37 4.06 -19.25
C ASP A 97 -13.87 4.31 -18.95
N PRO A 98 -13.23 3.49 -18.10
CA PRO A 98 -11.81 3.61 -17.81
C PRO A 98 -10.93 3.52 -19.06
N LEU A 99 -11.30 2.71 -20.06
CA LEU A 99 -10.53 2.55 -21.30
C LEU A 99 -10.50 3.83 -22.15
N ALA A 100 -11.50 4.70 -22.00
CA ALA A 100 -11.60 5.99 -22.69
C ALA A 100 -11.15 7.18 -21.82
N SER A 101 -10.68 6.93 -20.60
CA SER A 101 -10.29 7.97 -19.64
C SER A 101 -8.92 8.59 -19.96
N THR A 102 -8.51 9.58 -19.14
CA THR A 102 -7.18 10.21 -19.22
C THR A 102 -6.04 9.18 -19.16
N TYR A 103 -6.22 8.11 -18.38
CA TYR A 103 -5.29 6.99 -18.28
C TYR A 103 -5.88 5.74 -18.95
N GLY A 104 -6.45 5.91 -20.14
CA GLY A 104 -7.16 4.88 -20.88
C GLY A 104 -6.29 3.80 -21.51
N LYS A 105 -6.90 3.05 -22.44
CA LYS A 105 -6.26 1.97 -23.20
C LYS A 105 -5.59 0.93 -22.28
N TRP A 106 -4.45 0.39 -22.69
CA TRP A 106 -3.68 -0.58 -21.90
C TRP A 106 -3.26 -0.05 -20.53
N THR A 107 -3.05 1.26 -20.36
CA THR A 107 -2.76 1.85 -19.05
C THR A 107 -3.92 1.69 -18.07
N ALA A 108 -5.17 1.75 -18.54
CA ALA A 108 -6.34 1.47 -17.70
C ALA A 108 -6.34 0.01 -17.23
N VAL A 109 -6.03 -0.94 -18.13
CA VAL A 109 -5.93 -2.37 -17.79
C VAL A 109 -4.83 -2.61 -16.76
N GLU A 110 -3.65 -2.02 -16.96
CA GLU A 110 -2.52 -2.07 -16.02
C GLU A 110 -2.91 -1.54 -14.63
N ASN A 111 -3.52 -0.34 -14.58
CA ASN A 111 -3.95 0.28 -13.32
C ASN A 111 -5.02 -0.56 -12.60
N SER A 112 -5.97 -1.12 -13.34
CA SER A 112 -7.00 -2.00 -12.77
C SER A 112 -6.41 -3.31 -12.23
N ALA A 113 -5.44 -3.90 -12.91
CA ALA A 113 -4.76 -5.09 -12.44
C ALA A 113 -3.97 -4.85 -11.14
N LEU A 114 -3.26 -3.72 -11.05
CA LEU A 114 -2.60 -3.30 -9.82
C LEU A 114 -3.59 -2.99 -8.70
N ALA A 115 -4.73 -2.36 -9.01
CA ALA A 115 -5.78 -2.11 -8.02
C ALA A 115 -6.30 -3.41 -7.40
N ILE A 116 -6.46 -4.48 -8.18
CA ILE A 116 -6.83 -5.81 -7.64
C ILE A 116 -5.73 -6.36 -6.73
N ALA A 117 -4.48 -6.33 -7.18
CA ALA A 117 -3.34 -6.86 -6.42
C ALA A 117 -3.17 -6.15 -5.06
N GLU A 118 -3.32 -4.83 -5.05
CA GLU A 118 -3.26 -4.00 -3.85
C GLU A 118 -4.51 -4.16 -2.96
N ALA A 119 -5.70 -4.23 -3.56
CA ALA A 119 -6.94 -4.41 -2.81
C ALA A 119 -6.99 -5.74 -2.05
N ALA A 120 -6.22 -6.75 -2.47
CA ALA A 120 -6.04 -7.98 -1.70
C ALA A 120 -5.51 -7.71 -0.28
N ASN A 121 -4.69 -6.67 -0.05
CA ASN A 121 -4.28 -6.25 1.30
C ASN A 121 -5.49 -5.83 2.16
N LEU A 122 -6.47 -5.17 1.55
CA LEU A 122 -7.64 -4.67 2.27
C LEU A 122 -8.55 -5.80 2.76
N LEU A 123 -8.46 -6.98 2.15
CA LEU A 123 -9.20 -8.19 2.53
C LEU A 123 -8.62 -8.91 3.75
N THR A 124 -7.43 -8.51 4.23
CA THR A 124 -6.79 -9.10 5.42
C THR A 124 -6.90 -8.22 6.67
N ILE A 125 -7.41 -6.99 6.54
CA ILE A 125 -7.52 -6.04 7.66
C ILE A 125 -8.58 -6.53 8.66
N PRO A 126 -8.25 -6.71 9.96
CA PRO A 126 -9.19 -7.09 11.00
C PRO A 126 -10.35 -6.10 11.16
N GLY A 127 -11.50 -6.60 11.61
CA GLY A 127 -12.68 -5.78 11.94
C GLY A 127 -13.67 -5.58 10.79
N ARG A 128 -13.33 -5.97 9.55
CA ARG A 128 -14.25 -5.91 8.41
C ARG A 128 -15.42 -6.87 8.62
N LYS A 129 -16.64 -6.38 8.34
CA LYS A 129 -17.86 -7.17 8.35
C LYS A 129 -18.31 -7.54 6.94
N CYS A 130 -18.95 -8.69 6.81
CA CYS A 130 -19.69 -9.09 5.62
C CYS A 130 -21.05 -8.39 5.56
N ALA A 131 -21.74 -8.51 4.42
CA ALA A 131 -23.04 -7.87 4.21
C ALA A 131 -24.13 -8.31 5.20
N ASN A 132 -23.97 -9.47 5.83
CA ASN A 132 -24.85 -10.02 6.87
C ASN A 132 -24.41 -9.66 8.31
N GLY A 133 -23.44 -8.77 8.47
CA GLY A 133 -22.92 -8.35 9.79
C GLY A 133 -21.93 -9.33 10.44
N ARG A 134 -21.71 -10.53 9.88
CA ARG A 134 -20.67 -11.46 10.35
C ARG A 134 -19.28 -10.89 10.10
N PRO A 135 -18.27 -11.23 10.92
CA PRO A 135 -16.89 -10.92 10.57
C PRO A 135 -16.49 -11.61 9.27
N VAL A 136 -15.60 -10.97 8.51
CA VAL A 136 -14.85 -11.65 7.44
C VAL A 136 -14.05 -12.82 8.07
N PRO A 137 -14.00 -14.01 7.44
CA PRO A 137 -13.43 -15.22 8.04
C PRO A 137 -11.90 -15.25 7.95
N LEU A 138 -11.23 -14.24 8.55
CA LEU A 138 -9.77 -14.08 8.51
C LEU A 138 -8.99 -15.24 9.14
N GLN A 139 -9.65 -16.04 9.97
CA GLN A 139 -9.04 -17.20 10.64
C GLN A 139 -9.12 -18.48 9.80
N ASN A 140 -9.89 -18.47 8.70
CA ASN A 140 -9.97 -19.63 7.83
C ASN A 140 -8.75 -19.66 6.91
N THR A 141 -8.08 -20.82 6.83
CA THR A 141 -6.84 -20.97 6.06
C THR A 141 -7.06 -20.80 4.55
N ASP A 142 -8.21 -21.23 4.05
CA ASP A 142 -8.64 -21.02 2.66
C ASP A 142 -8.84 -19.53 2.34
N TRP A 143 -9.31 -18.69 3.28
CA TRP A 143 -9.42 -17.25 3.07
C TRP A 143 -8.05 -16.62 2.79
N ALA A 144 -7.06 -16.91 3.63
CA ALA A 144 -5.69 -16.40 3.42
C ALA A 144 -5.12 -16.87 2.08
N LYS A 145 -5.35 -18.14 1.71
CA LYS A 145 -4.97 -18.70 0.41
C LYS A 145 -5.63 -17.96 -0.75
N PHE A 146 -6.96 -17.83 -0.75
CA PHE A 146 -7.71 -17.18 -1.83
C PHE A 146 -7.33 -15.70 -2.00
N VAL A 147 -7.01 -14.99 -0.91
CA VAL A 147 -6.51 -13.62 -0.98
C VAL A 147 -5.14 -13.55 -1.67
N GLN A 148 -4.24 -14.50 -1.41
CA GLN A 148 -2.96 -14.55 -2.13
C GLN A 148 -3.13 -14.90 -3.61
N GLU A 149 -4.00 -15.87 -3.93
CA GLU A 149 -4.32 -16.22 -5.31
C GLU A 149 -4.91 -15.03 -6.08
N LEU A 150 -5.82 -14.26 -5.46
CA LEU A 150 -6.35 -13.03 -6.06
C LEU A 150 -5.25 -11.99 -6.31
N ARG A 151 -4.32 -11.82 -5.37
CA ARG A 151 -3.17 -10.92 -5.54
C ARG A 151 -2.30 -11.37 -6.70
N GLU A 152 -2.01 -12.66 -6.77
CA GLU A 152 -1.21 -13.26 -7.83
C GLU A 152 -1.86 -13.11 -9.19
N ALA A 153 -3.17 -13.37 -9.29
CA ALA A 153 -3.93 -13.14 -10.50
C ALA A 153 -3.88 -11.67 -10.94
N GLY A 154 -4.04 -10.71 -10.01
CA GLY A 154 -3.87 -9.28 -10.32
C GLY A 154 -2.47 -8.95 -10.87
N ARG A 155 -1.41 -9.52 -10.30
CA ARG A 155 -0.03 -9.35 -10.83
C ARG A 155 0.16 -10.02 -12.19
N ALA A 156 -0.44 -11.18 -12.42
CA ALA A 156 -0.40 -11.86 -13.71
C ALA A 156 -1.13 -11.03 -14.79
N SER A 157 -2.31 -10.48 -14.49
CA SER A 157 -3.03 -9.57 -15.37
C SER A 157 -2.24 -8.29 -15.65
N TYR A 158 -1.51 -7.75 -14.66
CA TYR A 158 -0.64 -6.60 -14.88
C TYR A 158 0.48 -6.91 -15.88
N LYS A 159 1.18 -8.03 -15.69
CA LYS A 159 2.23 -8.48 -16.61
C LYS A 159 1.68 -8.75 -18.02
N ALA A 160 0.50 -9.35 -18.12
CA ALA A 160 -0.17 -9.56 -19.41
C ALA A 160 -0.54 -8.23 -20.08
N ALA A 161 -1.07 -7.26 -19.34
CA ALA A 161 -1.40 -5.93 -19.84
C ALA A 161 -0.17 -5.18 -20.38
N GLN A 162 0.99 -5.29 -19.72
CA GLN A 162 2.25 -4.71 -20.19
C GLN A 162 2.67 -5.24 -21.57
N SER A 163 2.31 -6.48 -21.90
CA SER A 163 2.61 -7.07 -23.20
C SER A 163 1.74 -6.52 -24.34
N LYS A 164 0.64 -5.83 -24.00
CA LYS A 164 -0.33 -5.26 -24.95
C LYS A 164 -0.83 -6.26 -25.99
N ASN A 165 -0.99 -7.51 -25.56
CA ASN A 165 -1.40 -8.64 -26.38
C ASN A 165 -2.72 -9.20 -25.83
N GLN A 166 -3.71 -9.36 -26.70
CA GLN A 166 -5.04 -9.83 -26.30
C GLN A 166 -5.05 -11.31 -25.89
N ASP A 167 -4.26 -12.17 -26.53
CA ASP A 167 -4.20 -13.59 -26.15
C ASP A 167 -3.65 -13.73 -24.72
N ASN A 168 -2.62 -12.96 -24.39
CA ASN A 168 -2.04 -12.94 -23.04
C ASN A 168 -3.03 -12.44 -21.98
N ILE A 169 -3.85 -11.43 -22.30
CA ILE A 169 -4.85 -10.92 -21.33
C ILE A 169 -6.05 -11.86 -21.20
N VAL A 170 -6.41 -12.61 -22.25
CA VAL A 170 -7.44 -13.66 -22.20
C VAL A 170 -7.01 -14.77 -21.23
N GLU A 171 -5.77 -15.24 -21.33
CA GLU A 171 -5.24 -16.24 -20.40
C GLU A 171 -5.25 -15.72 -18.96
N ALA A 172 -4.72 -14.51 -18.73
CA ALA A 172 -4.68 -13.92 -17.40
C ALA A 172 -6.08 -13.62 -16.82
N ALA A 173 -7.05 -13.27 -17.66
CA ALA A 173 -8.45 -13.10 -17.28
C ALA A 173 -9.09 -14.43 -16.85
N GLY A 174 -8.70 -15.55 -17.47
CA GLY A 174 -9.05 -16.89 -17.02
C GLY A 174 -8.57 -17.16 -15.59
N THR A 175 -7.27 -16.91 -15.32
CA THR A 175 -6.71 -17.03 -13.95
C THR A 175 -7.42 -16.12 -12.95
N LEU A 176 -7.72 -14.88 -13.34
CA LEU A 176 -8.46 -13.95 -12.48
C LEU A 176 -9.88 -14.44 -12.18
N THR A 177 -10.56 -15.03 -13.17
CA THR A 177 -11.89 -15.61 -13.00
C THR A 177 -11.86 -16.74 -11.96
N GLU A 178 -10.90 -17.66 -12.07
CA GLU A 178 -10.72 -18.74 -11.11
C GLU A 178 -10.46 -18.22 -9.68
N ALA A 179 -9.56 -17.24 -9.53
CA ALA A 179 -9.26 -16.64 -8.24
C ALA A 179 -10.50 -15.95 -7.61
N CYS A 180 -11.34 -15.31 -8.42
CA CYS A 180 -12.60 -14.73 -7.94
C CYS A 180 -13.57 -15.81 -7.45
N SER A 181 -13.75 -16.89 -8.22
CA SER A 181 -14.68 -17.98 -7.91
C SER A 181 -14.28 -18.75 -6.65
N ASN A 182 -12.98 -18.99 -6.43
CA ASN A 182 -12.47 -19.70 -5.24
C ASN A 182 -13.04 -19.11 -3.93
N CYS A 183 -13.05 -17.78 -3.82
CA CYS A 183 -13.64 -17.10 -2.66
C CYS A 183 -15.18 -16.96 -2.77
N HIS A 184 -15.71 -16.65 -3.95
CA HIS A 184 -17.14 -16.39 -4.11
C HIS A 184 -17.98 -17.65 -3.88
N ASP A 185 -17.60 -18.80 -4.41
CA ASP A 185 -18.33 -20.05 -4.25
C ASP A 185 -18.37 -20.48 -2.78
N LYS A 186 -17.24 -20.30 -2.09
CA LYS A 186 -17.12 -20.60 -0.66
C LYS A 186 -17.92 -19.63 0.20
N TYR A 187 -17.79 -18.32 -0.01
CA TYR A 187 -18.20 -17.30 0.98
C TYR A 187 -19.33 -16.36 0.54
N ARG A 188 -19.67 -16.29 -0.76
CA ARG A 188 -20.66 -15.36 -1.32
C ARG A 188 -21.88 -16.07 -1.91
N GLU A 189 -21.67 -17.08 -2.75
CA GLU A 189 -22.73 -17.80 -3.46
C GLU A 189 -23.46 -18.73 -2.51
N LYS A 190 -24.52 -18.20 -1.91
CA LYS A 190 -25.37 -18.90 -0.94
C LYS A 190 -26.83 -18.58 -1.23
N PRO A 191 -27.76 -19.53 -1.00
CA PRO A 191 -29.19 -19.28 -1.16
C PRO A 191 -29.68 -18.11 -0.31
N ASN A 192 -29.16 -17.97 0.92
CA ASN A 192 -29.55 -16.90 1.83
C ASN A 192 -28.38 -15.99 2.21
N LEU A 193 -28.67 -14.71 2.45
CA LEU A 193 -27.68 -13.73 2.91
C LEU A 193 -27.04 -14.13 4.24
N ALA A 194 -27.81 -14.77 5.14
CA ALA A 194 -27.34 -15.24 6.44
C ALA A 194 -26.23 -16.30 6.35
N ASP A 195 -26.14 -17.00 5.21
CA ASP A 195 -25.22 -18.11 4.98
C ASP A 195 -23.85 -17.66 4.44
N ARG A 196 -23.69 -16.37 4.12
CA ARG A 196 -22.43 -15.81 3.64
C ARG A 196 -21.37 -15.72 4.73
N CYS A 197 -20.10 -15.78 4.33
CA CYS A 197 -18.94 -15.68 5.22
C CYS A 197 -18.93 -16.73 6.33
N GLN A 198 -19.26 -17.98 5.98
CA GLN A 198 -19.14 -19.16 6.82
C GLN A 198 -17.98 -20.02 6.36
#